data_AF-A0A941RYQ7-F1
#
_entry.id   AF-A0A941RYQ7-F1
#
_cell.length_a   1.000
_cell.length_b   1.000
_cell.length_c   1.000
_cell.angle_alpha   90.00
_cell.angle_beta   90.00
_cell.angle_gamma   90.00
#
_symmetry.space_group_name_H-M   'P 1'
#
loop_
_entity.id
_entity.type
_entity.pdbx_description
1 polymer ?
#
loop_
_entity_poly.entity_id
_entity_poly.type
_entity_poly.pdbx_seq_one_letter_code
_entity_poly.pdbx_strand_id
1 'polypeptide(L)'
;MAASPSAGAKVSAESIFIVASFLANAVFIGGIPWGVVLLVTLAVRPRREWAGPWLETLLPGFVWLLLFHWTGDRRFFFPFTMSLAVAVGLARVASAPWQRLAGSGVVVGVFLAIRVLQHATARVLAVELGVSLGILGVCLLWDRWGPARTFSRRVLPATASLLAYAGLFV
;
A
#
# COMPACT_ATOMS: atom_id res chain seq x y z
N MET A 1 -12.85 -16.60 31.08
CA MET A 1 -12.82 -15.13 31.24
C MET A 1 -12.98 -14.53 29.85
N ALA A 2 -14.22 -14.24 29.44
CA ALA A 2 -14.52 -13.74 28.10
C ALA A 2 -14.05 -12.29 27.99
N ALA A 3 -13.15 -12.01 27.05
CA ALA A 3 -12.73 -10.65 26.75
C ALA A 3 -13.97 -9.84 26.33
N SER A 4 -14.25 -8.78 27.09
CA SER A 4 -15.28 -7.79 26.77
C SER A 4 -15.06 -7.32 25.32
N PRO A 5 -16.11 -7.23 24.47
CA PRO A 5 -15.96 -6.74 23.11
C PRO A 5 -15.41 -5.31 23.19
N SER A 6 -14.15 -5.13 22.77
CA SER A 6 -13.52 -3.82 22.68
C SER A 6 -14.46 -2.92 21.89
N ALA A 7 -15.03 -1.91 22.55
CA ALA A 7 -15.85 -0.89 21.94
C ALA A 7 -15.21 -0.49 20.60
N GLY A 8 -15.94 -0.69 19.50
CA GLY A 8 -15.40 -0.48 18.16
C GLY A 8 -14.80 0.90 18.08
N ALA A 9 -13.48 0.97 17.89
CA ALA A 9 -12.75 2.24 17.81
C ALA A 9 -13.44 3.12 16.78
N LYS A 10 -13.98 4.26 17.23
CA LYS A 10 -14.66 5.22 16.36
C LYS A 10 -13.61 5.84 15.44
N VAL A 11 -13.89 5.87 14.14
CA VAL A 11 -13.06 6.61 13.18
C VAL A 11 -13.09 8.08 13.60
N SER A 12 -11.92 8.66 13.88
CA SER A 12 -11.82 10.07 14.26
C SER A 12 -11.98 10.97 13.03
N ALA A 13 -12.47 12.20 13.24
CA ALA A 13 -12.54 13.21 12.20
C ALA A 13 -11.14 13.51 11.62
N GLU A 14 -10.10 13.44 12.46
CA GLU A 14 -8.70 13.60 12.06
C GLU A 14 -8.26 12.52 11.06
N SER A 15 -8.56 11.24 11.32
CA SER A 15 -8.25 10.16 10.37
C SER A 15 -8.94 10.38 9.02
N ILE A 16 -10.20 10.82 9.03
CA ILE A 16 -10.95 11.11 7.80
C ILE A 16 -10.29 12.26 7.06
N PHE A 17 -9.93 13.34 7.77
CA PHE A 17 -9.27 14.49 7.19
C PHE A 17 -7.93 14.10 6.56
N ILE A 18 -7.07 13.37 7.27
CA ILE A 18 -5.76 12.93 6.74
C ILE A 18 -5.92 12.07 5.48
N VAL A 19 -6.87 11.13 5.48
CA VAL A 19 -7.14 10.26 4.33
C VAL A 19 -7.69 11.07 3.15
N ALA A 20 -8.65 11.96 3.40
CA ALA A 20 -9.22 12.83 2.39
C ALA A 20 -8.16 13.77 1.80
N SER A 21 -7.30 14.35 2.65
CA SER A 21 -6.16 15.16 2.22
C SER A 21 -5.17 14.35 1.40
N PHE A 22 -4.82 13.12 1.80
CA PHE A 22 -3.90 12.30 1.02
C PHE A 22 -4.52 11.90 -0.33
N LEU A 23 -5.80 11.54 -0.36
CA LEU A 23 -6.51 11.23 -1.59
C LEU A 23 -6.58 12.45 -2.52
N ALA A 24 -6.92 13.61 -2.00
CA ALA A 24 -6.91 14.86 -2.75
C ALA A 24 -5.51 15.13 -3.32
N ASN A 25 -4.46 15.06 -2.51
CA ASN A 25 -3.08 15.26 -2.98
C ASN A 25 -2.69 14.22 -4.03
N ALA A 26 -3.04 12.94 -3.86
CA ALA A 26 -2.75 11.90 -4.84
C ALA A 26 -3.40 12.23 -6.20
N VAL A 27 -4.63 12.72 -6.21
CA VAL A 27 -5.32 13.14 -7.44
C VAL A 27 -4.74 14.43 -8.02
N PHE A 28 -4.51 15.46 -7.21
CA PHE A 28 -4.04 16.77 -7.68
C PHE A 28 -2.58 16.74 -8.15
N ILE A 29 -1.72 16.03 -7.44
CA ILE A 29 -0.29 15.95 -7.73
C ILE A 29 0.01 14.81 -8.71
N GLY A 30 -0.46 13.60 -8.38
CA GLY A 30 -0.18 12.38 -9.14
C GLY A 30 -1.07 12.18 -10.36
N GLY A 31 -2.25 12.79 -10.35
CA GLY A 31 -3.32 12.54 -11.31
C GLY A 31 -4.23 11.38 -10.88
N ILE A 32 -5.25 11.13 -11.70
CA ILE A 32 -6.27 10.08 -11.49
C ILE A 32 -5.65 8.71 -11.15
N PRO A 33 -4.59 8.23 -11.84
CA PRO A 33 -3.99 6.93 -11.55
C PRO A 33 -3.59 6.71 -10.07
N TRP A 34 -2.98 7.72 -9.45
CA TRP A 34 -2.50 7.64 -8.07
C TRP A 34 -3.67 7.65 -7.08
N GLY A 35 -4.66 8.50 -7.35
CA GLY A 35 -5.91 8.55 -6.59
C GLY A 35 -6.68 7.24 -6.63
N VAL A 36 -6.77 6.58 -7.80
CA VAL A 36 -7.47 5.29 -7.95
C VAL A 36 -6.80 4.19 -7.14
N VAL A 37 -5.46 4.07 -7.18
CA VAL A 37 -4.73 3.07 -6.37
C VAL A 37 -4.95 3.31 -4.88
N LEU A 38 -4.87 4.57 -4.43
CA LEU A 38 -5.13 4.91 -3.03
C LEU A 38 -6.59 4.62 -2.64
N LEU A 39 -7.56 4.98 -3.48
CA LEU A 39 -8.97 4.71 -3.24
C LEU A 39 -9.25 3.21 -3.11
N VAL A 40 -8.68 2.40 -4.00
CA VAL A 40 -8.80 0.93 -3.93
C VAL A 40 -8.15 0.40 -2.65
N THR A 41 -6.97 0.90 -2.29
CA THR A 41 -6.28 0.53 -1.04
C THR A 41 -7.17 0.82 0.18
N LEU A 42 -7.86 1.96 0.20
CA LEU A 42 -8.80 2.32 1.25
C LEU A 42 -10.05 1.44 1.24
N ALA A 43 -10.56 1.09 0.05
CA ALA A 43 -11.77 0.29 -0.12
C ALA A 43 -11.59 -1.18 0.30
N VAL A 44 -10.43 -1.78 0.01
CA VAL A 44 -10.12 -3.17 0.42
C VAL A 44 -9.78 -3.28 1.91
N ARG A 45 -9.55 -2.14 2.59
CA ARG A 45 -9.21 -2.15 4.01
C ARG A 45 -10.44 -2.15 4.92
N PRO A 46 -10.41 -2.94 6.02
CA PRO A 46 -11.49 -2.91 7.00
C PRO A 46 -11.62 -1.54 7.67
N ARG A 47 -12.84 -0.97 7.67
CA ARG A 47 -13.13 0.34 8.29
C ARG A 47 -12.72 0.45 9.76
N ARG A 48 -12.70 -0.67 10.49
CA ARG A 48 -12.28 -0.73 11.91
C ARG A 48 -10.82 -0.33 12.11
N GLU A 49 -9.99 -0.44 11.08
CA GLU A 49 -8.58 -0.04 11.17
C GLU A 49 -8.37 1.46 10.98
N TRP A 50 -9.37 2.20 10.50
CA TRP A 50 -9.22 3.62 10.16
C TRP A 50 -8.92 4.50 11.39
N ALA A 51 -9.21 4.01 12.61
CA ALA A 51 -8.94 4.68 13.89
C ALA A 51 -7.55 4.37 14.50
N GLY A 52 -6.67 3.64 13.78
CA GLY A 52 -5.39 3.14 14.33
C GLY A 52 -4.11 3.85 13.84
N PRO A 53 -2.91 3.38 14.26
CA PRO A 53 -1.59 3.88 13.84
C PRO A 53 -1.25 3.57 12.36
N TRP A 54 -2.25 3.18 11.58
CA TRP A 54 -2.07 2.80 10.19
C TRP A 54 -1.75 3.99 9.30
N LEU A 55 -2.10 5.21 9.71
CA LEU A 55 -1.80 6.43 8.95
C LEU A 55 -0.28 6.58 8.74
N GLU A 56 0.53 6.10 9.68
CA GLU A 56 1.98 6.04 9.55
C GLU A 56 2.42 5.17 8.36
N THR A 57 1.64 4.15 7.99
CA THR A 57 1.93 3.28 6.84
C THR A 57 1.69 3.97 5.50
N LEU A 58 1.02 5.13 5.49
CA LEU A 58 0.84 5.97 4.29
C LEU A 58 2.04 6.87 4.03
N LEU A 59 2.89 7.12 5.03
CA LEU A 59 3.99 8.06 4.93
C LEU A 59 4.96 7.72 3.79
N PRO A 60 5.39 6.45 3.57
CA PRO A 60 6.25 6.11 2.44
C PRO A 60 5.61 6.45 1.09
N GLY A 61 4.31 6.14 0.94
CA GLY A 61 3.56 6.51 -0.27
C GLY A 61 3.53 8.02 -0.48
N PHE A 62 3.27 8.80 0.58
CA PHE A 62 3.28 10.26 0.49
C PHE A 62 4.65 10.80 0.06
N VAL A 63 5.76 10.25 0.58
CA VAL A 63 7.12 10.62 0.16
C VAL A 63 7.32 10.38 -1.33
N TRP A 64 6.91 9.22 -1.88
CA TRP A 64 7.01 8.95 -3.31
C TRP A 64 6.16 9.88 -4.17
N LEU A 65 4.97 10.26 -3.68
CA LEU A 65 4.11 11.24 -4.35
C LEU A 65 4.79 12.62 -4.41
N LEU A 66 5.43 13.07 -3.33
CA LEU A 66 6.18 14.33 -3.31
C LEU A 66 7.41 14.28 -4.23
N LEU A 67 8.12 13.15 -4.27
CA LEU A 67 9.24 12.96 -5.19
C LEU A 67 8.78 12.99 -6.65
N PHE A 68 7.62 12.39 -6.94
CA PHE A 68 6.98 12.51 -8.26
C PHE A 68 6.63 13.96 -8.58
N HIS A 69 6.05 14.70 -7.64
CA HIS A 69 5.73 16.12 -7.84
C HIS A 69 6.95 16.93 -8.28
N TRP A 70 8.09 16.69 -7.62
CA TRP A 70 9.30 17.47 -7.85
C TRP A 70 10.01 17.08 -9.16
N THR A 71 10.04 15.80 -9.49
CA THR A 71 10.86 15.28 -10.61
C THR A 71 10.08 15.01 -11.89
N GLY A 72 8.76 14.82 -11.79
CA GLY A 72 7.92 14.29 -12.86
C GLY A 72 8.19 12.81 -13.20
N ASP A 73 9.04 12.10 -12.44
CA ASP A 73 9.43 10.73 -12.79
C ASP A 73 8.35 9.70 -12.44
N ARG A 74 7.69 9.20 -13.49
CA ARG A 74 6.61 8.20 -13.37
C ARG A 74 7.05 6.89 -12.74
N ARG A 75 8.36 6.60 -12.65
CA ARG A 75 8.89 5.40 -11.97
C ARG A 75 8.54 5.38 -10.49
N PHE A 76 8.25 6.53 -9.86
CA PHE A 76 7.81 6.60 -8.47
C PHE A 76 6.39 6.05 -8.21
N PHE A 77 5.60 5.80 -9.27
CA PHE A 77 4.27 5.22 -9.13
C PHE A 77 4.30 3.76 -8.64
N PHE A 78 5.33 3.00 -9.02
CA PHE A 78 5.51 1.62 -8.58
C PHE A 78 5.84 1.50 -7.07
N PRO A 79 6.87 2.18 -6.53
CA PRO A 79 7.17 2.12 -5.10
C PRO A 79 6.07 2.74 -4.23
N PHE A 80 5.36 3.77 -4.73
CA PHE A 80 4.12 4.26 -4.12
C PHE A 80 3.10 3.13 -3.93
N THR A 81 2.78 2.42 -5.02
CA THR A 81 1.81 1.31 -5.01
C THR A 81 2.25 0.20 -4.08
N MET A 82 3.53 -0.19 -4.11
CA MET A 82 4.04 -1.28 -3.28
C MET A 82 3.99 -0.97 -1.79
N SER A 83 4.19 0.30 -1.39
CA SER A 83 3.99 0.71 0.00
C SER A 83 2.56 0.45 0.47
N LEU A 84 1.57 0.79 -0.37
CA LEU A 84 0.15 0.63 -0.08
C LEU A 84 -0.28 -0.84 -0.10
N ALA A 85 0.18 -1.61 -1.10
CA ALA A 85 -0.13 -3.03 -1.22
C ALA A 85 0.39 -3.83 -0.02
N VAL A 86 1.63 -3.57 0.42
CA VAL A 86 2.19 -4.20 1.64
C VAL A 86 1.44 -3.73 2.88
N ALA A 87 1.09 -2.45 2.99
CA ALA A 87 0.28 -1.97 4.11
C ALA A 87 -1.08 -2.69 4.20
N VAL A 88 -1.73 -2.99 3.07
CA VAL A 88 -2.96 -3.80 3.02
C VAL A 88 -2.67 -5.24 3.46
N GLY A 89 -1.63 -5.86 2.92
CA GLY A 89 -1.23 -7.22 3.26
C GLY A 89 -0.86 -7.40 4.73
N LEU A 90 -0.46 -6.35 5.42
CA LEU A 90 -0.08 -6.38 6.84
C LEU A 90 -1.18 -5.91 7.81
N ALA A 91 -2.38 -5.60 7.29
CA ALA A 91 -3.54 -5.19 8.08
C ALA A 91 -3.91 -6.23 9.17
N ARG A 92 -4.36 -5.74 10.33
CA ARG A 92 -4.64 -6.54 11.55
C ARG A 92 -5.89 -7.40 11.45
N VAL A 93 -6.88 -6.96 10.69
CA VAL A 93 -8.26 -7.47 10.72
C VAL A 93 -8.48 -8.55 9.66
N ALA A 94 -7.55 -8.74 8.72
CA ALA A 94 -7.58 -9.89 7.83
C ALA A 94 -7.24 -11.16 8.62
N SER A 95 -8.28 -11.81 9.16
CA SER A 95 -8.15 -13.00 9.99
C SER A 95 -7.63 -14.21 9.21
N ALA A 96 -7.83 -14.21 7.89
CA ALA A 96 -7.40 -15.29 7.02
C ALA A 96 -6.26 -14.84 6.07
N PRO A 97 -5.23 -15.69 5.84
CA PRO A 97 -4.10 -15.36 4.96
C PRO A 97 -4.54 -15.07 3.52
N TRP A 98 -5.62 -15.72 3.05
CA TRP A 98 -6.15 -15.47 1.71
C TRP A 98 -6.72 -14.06 1.53
N GLN A 99 -7.30 -13.45 2.58
CA GLN A 99 -7.82 -12.08 2.52
C GLN A 99 -6.69 -11.06 2.38
N ARG A 100 -5.56 -11.32 3.06
CA ARG A 100 -4.34 -10.51 2.98
C ARG A 100 -3.75 -10.54 1.58
N LEU A 101 -3.67 -11.74 1.01
CA LEU A 101 -3.21 -11.96 -0.36
C LEU A 101 -4.15 -11.31 -1.36
N ALA A 102 -5.46 -11.51 -1.22
CA ALA A 102 -6.47 -10.94 -2.11
C ALA A 102 -6.43 -9.40 -2.08
N GLY A 103 -6.41 -8.77 -0.89
CA GLY A 103 -6.35 -7.32 -0.77
C GLY A 103 -5.09 -6.72 -1.40
N SER A 104 -3.92 -7.30 -1.11
CA SER A 104 -2.65 -6.85 -1.70
C SER A 104 -2.64 -7.06 -3.22
N GLY A 105 -3.13 -8.21 -3.67
CA GLY A 105 -3.23 -8.59 -5.07
C GLY A 105 -4.17 -7.67 -5.85
N VAL A 106 -5.29 -7.24 -5.27
CA VAL A 106 -6.20 -6.26 -5.89
C VAL A 106 -5.49 -4.92 -6.11
N VAL A 107 -4.72 -4.42 -5.14
CA VAL A 107 -3.96 -3.16 -5.28
C VAL A 107 -2.93 -3.28 -6.41
N VAL A 108 -2.14 -4.36 -6.43
CA VAL A 108 -1.15 -4.61 -7.49
C VAL A 108 -1.82 -4.80 -8.86
N GLY A 109 -2.94 -5.51 -8.91
CA GLY A 109 -3.71 -5.74 -10.13
C GLY A 109 -4.23 -4.44 -10.73
N VAL A 110 -4.76 -3.52 -9.90
CA VAL A 110 -5.20 -2.20 -10.34
C VAL A 110 -4.03 -1.37 -10.87
N PHE A 111 -2.89 -1.41 -10.19
CA PHE A 111 -1.66 -0.76 -10.69
C PHE A 111 -1.25 -1.30 -12.06
N LEU A 112 -1.17 -2.63 -12.23
CA LEU A 112 -0.81 -3.23 -13.53
C LEU A 112 -1.81 -2.88 -14.63
N ALA A 113 -3.11 -2.87 -14.32
CA ALA A 113 -4.15 -2.45 -15.26
C ALA A 113 -3.95 -0.99 -15.70
N ILE A 114 -3.65 -0.08 -14.77
CA ILE A 114 -3.31 1.31 -15.07
C ILE A 114 -2.05 1.37 -15.95
N ARG A 115 -1.02 0.57 -15.67
CA ARG A 115 0.22 0.54 -16.44
C ARG A 115 -0.01 0.07 -17.88
N VAL A 116 -0.89 -0.90 -18.09
CA VAL A 116 -1.35 -1.32 -19.43
C VAL A 116 -2.02 -0.15 -20.15
N LEU A 117 -2.92 0.58 -19.48
CA LEU A 117 -3.58 1.77 -20.05
C LEU A 117 -2.59 2.92 -20.33
N GLN A 118 -1.48 2.98 -19.61
CA GLN A 118 -0.37 3.91 -19.85
C GLN A 118 0.62 3.42 -20.92
N HIS A 119 0.29 2.34 -21.64
CA HIS A 119 1.11 1.73 -22.68
C HIS A 119 2.49 1.27 -22.19
N ALA A 120 2.59 0.77 -20.95
CA ALA A 120 3.79 0.10 -20.48
C ALA A 120 4.11 -1.13 -21.33
N THR A 121 5.38 -1.37 -21.63
CA THR A 121 5.79 -2.53 -22.43
C THR A 121 5.60 -3.84 -21.65
N ALA A 122 5.41 -4.95 -22.38
CA ALA A 122 5.27 -6.27 -21.76
C ALA A 122 6.46 -6.62 -20.86
N ARG A 123 7.68 -6.23 -21.24
CA ARG A 123 8.88 -6.41 -20.43
C ARG A 123 8.79 -5.67 -19.08
N VAL A 124 8.37 -4.40 -19.10
CA VAL A 124 8.22 -3.59 -17.87
C VAL A 124 7.15 -4.18 -16.95
N LEU A 125 6.00 -4.58 -17.50
CA LEU A 125 4.93 -5.22 -16.73
C LEU A 125 5.39 -6.55 -16.10
N ALA A 126 6.18 -7.35 -16.82
CA ALA A 126 6.73 -8.60 -16.30
C ALA A 126 7.71 -8.36 -15.13
N VAL A 127 8.59 -7.36 -15.24
CA VAL A 127 9.49 -6.96 -14.14
C VAL A 127 8.69 -6.46 -12.94
N GLU A 128 7.74 -5.54 -13.15
CA GLU A 128 6.89 -5.00 -12.08
C GLU A 128 6.10 -6.11 -11.38
N LEU A 129 5.52 -7.05 -12.12
CA LEU A 129 4.81 -8.20 -11.55
C LEU A 129 5.77 -9.11 -10.77
N GLY A 130 6.92 -9.47 -11.34
CA GLY A 130 7.91 -10.33 -10.68
C GLY A 130 8.42 -9.73 -9.37
N VAL A 131 8.80 -8.44 -9.39
CA VAL A 131 9.24 -7.70 -8.21
C VAL A 131 8.11 -7.58 -7.18
N SER A 132 6.88 -7.31 -7.61
CA SER A 132 5.71 -7.24 -6.72
C SER A 132 5.48 -8.56 -5.99
N LEU A 133 5.48 -9.68 -6.73
CA LEU A 133 5.27 -11.02 -6.16
C LEU A 133 6.39 -11.38 -5.18
N GLY A 134 7.65 -11.07 -5.51
CA GLY A 134 8.80 -11.28 -4.63
C GLY A 134 8.67 -10.49 -3.32
N ILE A 135 8.39 -9.18 -3.41
CA ILE A 135 8.25 -8.30 -2.24
C ILE A 135 7.07 -8.73 -1.37
N LEU A 136 5.90 -8.99 -1.97
CA LEU A 136 4.72 -9.44 -1.22
C LEU A 136 4.97 -10.79 -0.55
N GLY A 137 5.59 -11.74 -1.26
CA GLY A 137 5.94 -13.05 -0.71
C GLY A 137 6.83 -12.92 0.53
N VAL A 138 7.93 -12.17 0.43
CA VAL A 138 8.85 -11.93 1.54
C VAL A 138 8.15 -11.22 2.71
N CYS A 139 7.38 -10.16 2.45
CA CYS A 139 6.70 -9.41 3.51
C CYS A 139 5.65 -10.26 4.25
N LEU A 140 4.87 -11.08 3.53
CA LEU A 140 3.85 -11.94 4.13
C LEU A 140 4.47 -13.10 4.92
N LEU A 141 5.57 -13.68 4.43
CA LEU A 141 6.34 -14.69 5.16
C LEU A 141 6.97 -14.08 6.42
N TRP A 142 7.54 -12.88 6.31
CA TRP A 142 8.12 -12.16 7.44
C TRP A 142 7.09 -11.79 8.50
N ASP A 143 5.86 -11.41 8.14
CA ASP A 143 4.82 -11.16 9.13
C ASP A 143 4.34 -12.45 9.83
N ARG A 144 4.44 -13.60 9.15
CA ARG A 144 4.09 -14.91 9.72
C ARG A 144 5.14 -15.42 10.70
N TRP A 145 6.43 -15.25 10.39
CA TRP A 145 7.54 -15.89 11.11
C TRP A 145 8.57 -14.94 11.74
N GLY A 146 8.51 -13.65 11.43
CA GLY A 146 9.46 -12.65 11.88
C GLY A 146 9.20 -12.12 13.30
N PRO A 147 10.18 -11.40 13.86
CA PRO A 147 10.07 -10.81 15.20
C PRO A 147 9.02 -9.69 15.27
N ALA A 148 8.57 -9.38 16.49
CA ALA A 148 7.58 -8.36 16.89
C ALA A 148 6.74 -7.72 15.75
N ARG A 149 5.54 -8.25 15.53
CA ARG A 149 4.59 -7.85 14.46
C ARG A 149 4.33 -6.34 14.34
N THR A 150 4.45 -5.57 15.42
CA THR A 150 4.20 -4.12 15.40
C THR A 150 5.31 -3.35 14.68
N PHE A 151 6.59 -3.73 14.87
CA PHE A 151 7.72 -3.07 14.23
C PHE A 151 7.71 -3.35 12.72
N SER A 152 7.52 -4.63 12.36
CA SER A 152 7.42 -5.08 10.97
C SER A 152 6.34 -4.32 10.18
N ARG A 153 5.21 -3.95 10.80
CA ARG A 153 4.12 -3.24 10.12
C ARG A 153 4.42 -1.79 9.74
N ARG A 154 5.32 -1.13 10.46
CA ARG A 154 5.73 0.25 10.17
C ARG A 154 6.86 0.28 9.15
N VAL A 155 7.80 -0.66 9.30
CA VAL A 155 9.03 -0.68 8.50
C VAL A 155 8.84 -1.36 7.15
N LEU A 156 8.10 -2.48 7.09
CA LEU A 156 7.96 -3.25 5.86
C LEU A 156 7.35 -2.47 4.69
N PRO A 157 6.31 -1.61 4.85
CA PRO A 157 5.84 -0.78 3.74
C PRO A 157 6.91 0.15 3.17
N ALA A 158 7.74 0.73 4.04
CA ALA A 158 8.85 1.59 3.61
C ALA A 158 9.93 0.77 2.88
N THR A 159 10.38 -0.34 3.48
CA THR A 159 11.37 -1.25 2.87
C THR A 159 10.89 -1.81 1.55
N ALA A 160 9.63 -2.25 1.47
CA ALA A 160 9.01 -2.74 0.24
C ALA A 160 9.01 -1.68 -0.86
N SER A 161 8.71 -0.42 -0.52
CA SER A 161 8.74 0.67 -1.48
C SER A 161 10.16 0.98 -2.00
N LEU A 162 11.17 0.91 -1.13
CA LEU A 162 12.57 1.07 -1.54
C LEU A 162 13.04 -0.08 -2.44
N LEU A 163 12.70 -1.32 -2.08
CA LEU A 163 12.99 -2.51 -2.90
C LEU A 163 12.27 -2.45 -4.24
N ALA A 164 11.03 -1.96 -4.27
CA ALA A 164 10.29 -1.76 -5.50
C ALA A 164 10.97 -0.76 -6.43
N TYR A 165 11.46 0.36 -5.89
CA TYR A 165 12.23 1.33 -6.69
C TYR A 165 13.54 0.75 -7.19
N ALA A 166 14.30 0.04 -6.33
CA ALA A 166 15.54 -0.62 -6.73
C ALA A 166 15.31 -1.73 -7.78
N GLY A 167 14.19 -2.45 -7.67
CA GLY A 167 13.83 -3.53 -8.60
C GLY A 167 13.51 -3.06 -10.02
N LEU A 168 13.28 -1.76 -10.25
CA LEU A 168 13.09 -1.21 -11.59
C LEU A 168 14.38 -1.14 -12.43
N PHE A 169 15.54 -1.36 -11.80
CA PHE A 169 16.85 -1.32 -12.46
C PHE A 169 17.38 -2.70 -12.87
N VAL A 170 16.56 -3.74 -12.72
CA VAL A 170 16.83 -5.13 -13.14
C VAL A 170 16.24 -5.37 -14.54
#